data_AF-A0A661C8E4-F1
#
_entry.id   AF-A0A661C8E4-F1
#
_cell.length_a   1.000
_cell.length_b   1.000
_cell.length_c   1.000
_cell.angle_alpha   90.00
_cell.angle_beta   90.00
_cell.angle_gamma   90.00
#
_symmetry.space_group_name_H-M   'P 1'
#
loop_
_entity.id
_entity.type
_entity.pdbx_description
1 polymer ?
#
loop_
_entity_poly.entity_id
_entity_poly.type
_entity_poly.pdbx_seq_one_letter_code
_entity_poly.pdbx_strand_id
1 'polypeptide(L)' 'IVSVSLGVLNLLPVPLLDGGHLMYYAVEFIKGSEVSESTQIIGQQIGFTLLLGLMILVFYNDIARLMG' A
#
# COMPACT_ATOMS: atom_id res chain seq x y z
N ILE A 1 -11.53 -11.69 20.09
CA ILE A 1 -10.08 -11.38 20.09
C ILE A 1 -9.47 -11.63 18.71
N VAL A 2 -9.65 -12.83 18.11
CA VAL A 2 -9.20 -13.13 16.73
C VAL A 2 -9.70 -12.11 15.69
N SER A 3 -10.94 -11.64 15.81
CA SER A 3 -11.54 -10.64 14.91
C SER A 3 -10.91 -9.24 15.01
N VAL A 4 -10.39 -8.86 16.17
CA VAL A 4 -9.72 -7.56 16.36
C VAL A 4 -8.33 -7.60 15.75
N SER A 5 -7.62 -8.72 15.91
CA SER A 5 -6.33 -8.95 15.26
C SER A 5 -6.44 -8.98 13.73
N LEU A 6 -7.51 -9.57 13.17
CA LEU A 6 -7.82 -9.50 11.74
C LEU A 6 -8.21 -8.09 11.28
N GLY A 7 -8.99 -7.35 12.07
CA GLY A 7 -9.35 -5.96 11.78
C GLY A 7 -8.13 -5.03 11.76
N VAL A 8 -7.19 -5.21 12.69
CA VAL A 8 -5.91 -4.47 12.71
C VAL A 8 -5.02 -4.85 11.52
N LEU A 9 -4.96 -6.13 11.14
CA LEU A 9 -4.26 -6.56 9.94
C LEU A 9 -4.87 -6.02 8.64
N ASN A 10 -6.21 -5.85 8.58
CA ASN A 10 -6.89 -5.20 7.45
C ASN A 10 -6.79 -3.66 7.45
N LEU A 11 -6.50 -3.05 8.60
CA LEU A 11 -6.19 -1.62 8.74
C LEU A 11 -4.71 -1.31 8.49
N LEU A 12 -3.83 -2.32 8.61
CA LEU A 12 -2.46 -2.22 8.13
C LEU A 12 -2.49 -2.24 6.60
N PRO A 13 -1.88 -1.25 5.92
CA PRO A 13 -1.91 -1.12 4.47
C PRO A 13 -0.98 -2.15 3.85
N VAL A 14 -1.37 -3.42 3.92
CA VAL A 14 -0.75 -4.51 3.17
C VAL A 14 -1.66 -4.76 1.97
N PRO A 15 -1.23 -4.35 0.77
CA PRO A 15 -2.07 -4.33 -0.42
C PRO A 15 -2.28 -5.75 -0.94
N LEU A 16 -3.27 -6.46 -0.39
CA LEU A 16 -3.75 -7.69 -1.02
C LEU A 16 -5.25 -8.01 -0.83
N LEU A 17 -6.03 -7.32 0.03
CA LEU A 17 -7.42 -7.76 0.30
C LEU A 17 -8.56 -6.73 0.49
N ASP A 18 -8.37 -5.40 0.59
CA ASP A 18 -9.49 -4.40 0.47
C ASP A 18 -9.05 -2.92 0.63
N GLY A 19 -7.89 -2.65 1.23
CA GLY A 19 -7.47 -1.29 1.61
C GLY A 19 -7.21 -0.30 0.46
N GLY A 20 -6.84 -0.79 -0.73
CA GLY A 20 -6.69 0.05 -1.92
C GLY A 20 -8.03 0.66 -2.36
N HIS A 21 -9.10 -0.13 -2.31
CA HIS A 21 -10.45 0.33 -2.62
C HIS A 21 -10.96 1.36 -1.61
N LEU A 22 -10.65 1.24 -0.32
CA LEU A 22 -10.98 2.26 0.69
C LEU A 22 -10.31 3.62 0.41
N MET A 23 -9.07 3.61 -0.06
CA MET A 23 -8.37 4.83 -0.46
C MET A 23 -9.01 5.45 -1.72
N TYR A 24 -9.41 4.62 -2.69
CA TYR A 24 -10.17 5.09 -3.84
C TYR A 24 -11.55 5.62 -3.42
N TYR A 25 -12.27 4.97 -2.51
CA TYR A 25 -13.55 5.47 -1.98
C TYR A 25 -13.41 6.81 -1.23
N ALA A 26 -12.32 7.01 -0.47
CA ALA A 26 -12.05 8.30 0.16
C ALA A 26 -11.77 9.39 -0.89
N VAL A 27 -11.03 9.04 -1.95
CA VAL A 27 -10.79 9.94 -3.08
C VAL A 27 -12.09 10.20 -3.86
N GLU A 28 -12.95 9.22 -4.08
CA GLU A 28 -14.26 9.37 -4.70
C GLU A 28 -15.21 10.23 -3.85
N PHE A 29 -15.17 10.09 -2.52
CA PHE A 29 -15.94 10.92 -1.61
C PHE A 29 -15.54 12.41 -1.71
N ILE A 30 -14.25 12.68 -1.91
CA ILE A 30 -13.72 14.04 -2.12
C ILE A 30 -13.95 14.52 -3.56
N LYS A 31 -13.82 13.63 -4.56
CA LYS A 31 -13.89 13.94 -6.00
C LYS A 31 -15.31 13.90 -6.57
N GLY A 32 -16.26 13.31 -5.84
CA GLY A 32 -17.67 13.15 -6.21
C GLY A 32 -17.93 12.28 -7.45
N SER A 33 -16.92 11.58 -7.98
CA SER A 33 -17.01 10.79 -9.21
C SER A 33 -16.09 9.57 -9.15
N GLU A 34 -16.55 8.48 -9.76
CA GLU A 34 -15.87 7.19 -9.76
C GLU A 34 -14.40 7.31 -10.22
N VAL A 35 -13.49 6.62 -9.54
CA VAL A 35 -12.10 6.53 -9.95
C VAL A 35 -12.03 5.50 -11.07
N SER A 36 -11.55 5.92 -12.24
CA SER A 36 -11.44 5.03 -13.40
C SER A 36 -10.46 3.89 -13.13
N GLU A 37 -10.75 2.71 -13.66
CA GLU A 37 -9.87 1.53 -13.55
C GLU A 37 -8.42 1.84 -13.98
N SER A 38 -8.23 2.68 -15.00
CA SER A 38 -6.89 3.11 -15.42
C SER A 38 -6.13 3.87 -14.33
N THR A 39 -6.83 4.72 -13.56
CA THR A 39 -6.23 5.44 -12.43
C THR A 39 -5.87 4.48 -11.31
N GLN A 40 -6.70 3.45 -11.09
CA GLN A 40 -6.45 2.43 -10.10
C GLN A 40 -5.22 1.59 -10.42
N ILE A 41 -5.06 1.18 -11.69
CA ILE A 41 -3.88 0.45 -12.17
C ILE A 41 -2.61 1.29 -12.04
N ILE A 42 -2.66 2.56 -12.45
CA ILE A 42 -1.51 3.48 -12.35
C ILE A 42 -1.12 3.70 -10.88
N GLY A 43 -2.09 3.95 -10.00
CA GLY A 43 -1.84 4.14 -8.57
C GLY A 43 -1.21 2.89 -7.93
N GLN A 44 -1.68 1.71 -8.31
CA GLN A 44 -1.12 0.45 -7.83
C GLN A 44 0.31 0.22 -8.35
N GLN A 45 0.57 0.53 -9.61
CA GLN A 45 1.90 0.42 -10.20
C GLN A 45 2.90 1.37 -9.53
N ILE A 46 2.50 2.62 -9.27
CA ILE A 46 3.30 3.61 -8.52
C ILE A 46 3.58 3.11 -7.10
N GLY A 47 2.54 2.63 -6.40
CA GLY A 47 2.68 2.10 -5.04
C GLY A 47 3.64 0.91 -4.98
N PHE A 48 3.57 0.02 -5.96
CA PHE A 48 4.46 -1.14 -6.07
C PHE A 48 5.91 -0.73 -6.35
N THR A 49 6.14 0.24 -7.25
CA THR A 49 7.47 0.78 -7.52
C THR A 49 8.07 1.46 -6.28
N LEU A 50 7.29 2.24 -5.53
CA LEU A 50 7.75 2.86 -4.28
C LEU A 50 8.09 1.82 -3.21
N LEU A 51 7.25 0.80 -3.04
CA LEU A 51 7.51 -0.31 -2.12
C LEU A 51 8.81 -1.02 -2.47
N LEU A 52 9.00 -1.40 -3.73
CA LEU A 52 10.23 -2.03 -4.19
C LEU A 52 11.45 -1.14 -3.96
N GLY A 53 11.34 0.15 -4.27
CA GLY A 53 12.40 1.12 -4.02
C GLY A 53 12.80 1.19 -2.54
N LEU A 54 11.81 1.26 -1.64
CA LEU A 54 12.03 1.23 -0.20
C LEU A 54 12.67 -0.08 0.27
N MET A 55 12.20 -1.23 -0.23
CA MET A 55 12.78 -2.52 0.10
C MET A 55 14.26 -2.58 -0.26
N ILE A 56 14.64 -2.10 -1.46
CA ILE A 56 16.05 -2.06 -1.89
C ILE A 56 16.86 -1.14 -0.96
N LEU A 57 16.31 0.02 -0.59
CA LEU A 57 16.97 0.99 0.28
C LEU A 57 17.25 0.40 1.67
N VAL A 58 16.25 -0.23 2.27
CA VAL A 58 16.37 -0.90 3.56
C VAL A 58 17.35 -2.07 3.47
N PHE A 59 17.23 -2.90 2.44
CA PHE A 59 18.11 -4.05 2.24
C PHE A 59 19.58 -3.64 2.06
N TYR A 60 19.83 -2.55 1.33
CA TYR A 60 21.17 -1.98 1.21
C TYR A 60 21.70 -1.49 2.56
N ASN A 61 20.86 -0.82 3.36
CA ASN A 61 21.22 -0.36 4.69
C ASN A 61 21.57 -1.52 5.63
N ASP A 62 20.76 -2.59 5.60
CA ASP A 62 20.99 -3.81 6.38
C ASP A 62 22.30 -4.49 6.00
N ILE A 63 22.59 -4.65 4.71
CA ILE A 63 23.87 -5.22 4.24
C ILE A 63 25.05 -4.33 4.63
N ALA A 64 24.95 -3.02 4.43
CA ALA A 64 26.01 -2.09 4.79
C ALA A 64 26.30 -2.12 6.30
N ARG A 65 25.26 -2.27 7.12
CA ARG A 65 25.37 -2.42 8.57
C ARG A 65 25.97 -3.76 8.99
N LEU A 66 25.77 -4.83 8.23
CA LEU A 66 26.35 -6.15 8.50
C LEU A 66 27.82 -6.27 8.06
N MET A 67 28.25 -5.47 7.07
CA MET A 67 29.63 -5.46 6.59
C MET A 67 30.55 -4.44 7.28
N GLY A 68 29.99 -3.51 8.05
CA GLY A 68 30.73 -2.58 8.92
C GLY A 68 30.87 -3.12 10.34
#